data_AF-A0A3D1FWM0-F1
#
_entry.id   AF-A0A3D1FWM0-F1
#
_cell.length_a   1.000
_cell.length_b   1.000
_cell.length_c   1.000
_cell.angle_alpha   90.00
_cell.angle_beta   90.00
_cell.angle_gamma   90.00
#
_symmetry.space_group_name_H-M   'P 1'
#
loop_
_entity.id
_entity.type
_entity.pdbx_description
1 polymer ?
#
loop_
_entity_poly.entity_id
_entity_poly.type
_entity_poly.pdbx_seq_one_letter_code
_entity_poly.pdbx_strand_id
1 'polypeptide(L)'
;GKPLSLATAVDIPRARDNFKFYATAILHDAYETHDMGANGFNYTLRQPVGVAGCISPWNLPLYLFTWKIAPALAAGNTVVAKPSEVTPATAYLLCKILEDIEFPAGVLNIVHGLGAEVGAAIVAHQDIPIISFTGGTQTGKAISAVAAPMFKKLSLELGGKNANIIFEDCDFEEAVKTSVRAAFANQGQICLCGSRIYVQRGIYNQFKEAFVARVKGLTVGDPLVESTRTGAVVSKAHFEKVLSHIAVAIEEGGTLLTGGSPVKLDGRCKNGYFIEPTVFENLDASCRTNQEEIFGPVVTLTPFDTEEEALALGNSTSYGLAATVWTTNLQVAHRMAARLHAGIIWVNCWLLRDLRTPFGGVKQSGIGREGGFEALRFFTEPKNICIKL
;
A
#
# COMPACT_ATOMS: atom_id res chain seq x y z
N GLY A 1 0.47 17.95 -3.02
CA GLY A 1 -0.39 17.23 -2.05
C GLY A 1 0.38 17.06 -0.77
N LYS A 2 1.23 16.03 -0.72
CA LYS A 2 2.09 15.75 0.45
C LYS A 2 3.18 16.79 0.71
N PRO A 3 3.65 16.94 1.97
CA PRO A 3 4.79 17.79 2.31
C PRO A 3 6.06 17.42 1.52
N LEU A 4 6.86 18.44 1.16
CA LEU A 4 8.12 18.26 0.44
C LEU A 4 9.10 17.37 1.22
N SER A 5 9.19 17.56 2.53
CA SER A 5 10.04 16.75 3.43
C SER A 5 9.73 15.25 3.32
N LEU A 6 8.45 14.87 3.23
CA LEU A 6 8.06 13.47 3.06
C LEU A 6 8.47 12.92 1.70
N ALA A 7 8.23 13.69 0.62
CA ALA A 7 8.59 13.27 -0.73
C ALA A 7 10.11 13.08 -0.88
N THR A 8 10.90 14.00 -0.34
CA THR A 8 12.37 13.98 -0.40
C THR A 8 12.97 12.87 0.46
N ALA A 9 12.41 12.61 1.65
CA ALA A 9 12.96 11.61 2.57
C ALA A 9 12.53 10.17 2.23
N VAL A 10 11.36 9.98 1.61
CA VAL A 10 10.76 8.65 1.41
C VAL A 10 10.59 8.31 -0.07
N ASP A 11 9.71 9.03 -0.78
CA ASP A 11 9.27 8.64 -2.12
C ASP A 11 10.41 8.56 -3.15
N ILE A 12 11.23 9.63 -3.23
CA ILE A 12 12.30 9.72 -4.25
C ILE A 12 13.45 8.73 -3.96
N PRO A 13 14.00 8.65 -2.72
CA PRO A 13 14.99 7.63 -2.39
C PRO A 13 14.47 6.22 -2.64
N ARG A 14 13.21 5.95 -2.30
CA ARG A 14 12.63 4.63 -2.48
C ARG A 14 12.50 4.24 -3.95
N ALA A 15 12.16 5.18 -4.83
CA ALA A 15 12.11 4.92 -6.26
C ALA A 15 13.48 4.51 -6.83
N ARG A 16 14.55 5.21 -6.43
CA ARG A 16 15.93 4.83 -6.75
C ARG A 16 16.27 3.44 -6.19
N ASP A 17 15.93 3.19 -4.93
CA ASP A 17 16.29 1.95 -4.26
C ASP A 17 15.58 0.73 -4.84
N ASN A 18 14.36 0.88 -5.38
CA ASN A 18 13.68 -0.19 -6.12
C ASN A 18 14.52 -0.65 -7.33
N PHE A 19 14.98 0.28 -8.17
CA PHE A 19 15.85 -0.05 -9.31
C PHE A 19 17.17 -0.66 -8.86
N LYS A 20 17.84 -0.04 -7.88
CA LYS A 20 19.13 -0.52 -7.36
C LYS A 20 19.02 -1.93 -6.79
N PHE A 21 17.96 -2.21 -6.03
CA PHE A 21 17.71 -3.53 -5.49
C PHE A 21 17.54 -4.55 -6.60
N TYR A 22 16.60 -4.34 -7.53
CA TYR A 22 16.31 -5.34 -8.56
C TYR A 22 17.43 -5.54 -9.58
N ALA A 23 18.26 -4.52 -9.84
CA ALA A 23 19.49 -4.66 -10.63
C ALA A 23 20.48 -5.67 -10.00
N THR A 24 20.46 -5.83 -8.68
CA THR A 24 21.33 -6.79 -7.97
C THR A 24 20.60 -8.08 -7.60
N ALA A 25 19.30 -8.02 -7.30
CA ALA A 25 18.51 -9.17 -6.88
C ALA A 25 18.45 -10.25 -7.96
N ILE A 26 18.33 -9.86 -9.25
CA ILE A 26 18.30 -10.81 -10.36
C ILE A 26 19.60 -11.64 -10.47
N LEU A 27 20.75 -11.07 -10.09
CA LEU A 27 22.03 -11.79 -10.11
C LEU A 27 22.12 -12.90 -9.05
N HIS A 28 21.20 -12.88 -8.08
CA HIS A 28 21.12 -13.84 -6.98
C HIS A 28 19.87 -14.73 -7.08
N ASP A 29 19.10 -14.63 -8.17
CA ASP A 29 17.99 -15.54 -8.40
C ASP A 29 18.54 -16.93 -8.78
N ALA A 30 18.17 -17.94 -8.00
CA ALA A 30 18.71 -19.29 -8.14
C ALA A 30 17.68 -20.23 -8.76
N TYR A 31 18.17 -21.17 -9.57
CA TYR A 31 17.37 -22.25 -10.14
C TYR A 31 17.46 -23.49 -9.27
N GLU A 32 16.33 -24.17 -9.11
CA GLU A 32 16.24 -25.41 -8.35
C GLU A 32 16.55 -26.62 -9.26
N THR A 33 17.33 -27.56 -8.73
CA THR A 33 17.64 -28.84 -9.38
C THR A 33 17.17 -29.99 -8.50
N HIS A 34 16.62 -31.04 -9.11
CA HIS A 34 16.12 -32.23 -8.44
C HIS A 34 16.79 -33.46 -9.04
N ASP A 35 17.68 -34.10 -8.27
CA ASP A 35 18.41 -35.30 -8.67
C ASP A 35 17.54 -36.56 -8.56
N MET A 36 17.51 -37.38 -9.61
CA MET A 36 16.80 -38.66 -9.65
C MET A 36 17.76 -39.87 -9.66
N GLY A 37 19.05 -39.63 -9.39
CA GLY A 37 20.12 -40.63 -9.43
C GLY A 37 20.37 -41.14 -10.85
N ALA A 38 20.51 -42.46 -11.01
CA ALA A 38 20.79 -43.09 -12.30
C ALA A 38 19.71 -42.86 -13.37
N ASN A 39 18.51 -42.40 -12.98
CA ASN A 39 17.42 -42.15 -13.92
C ASN A 39 17.53 -40.80 -14.65
N GLY A 40 18.26 -39.83 -14.08
CA GLY A 40 18.32 -38.48 -14.61
C GLY A 40 18.31 -37.37 -13.56
N PHE A 41 18.12 -36.14 -14.02
CA PHE A 41 17.89 -34.98 -13.15
C PHE A 41 16.92 -33.99 -13.81
N ASN A 42 16.26 -33.18 -12.99
CA ASN A 42 15.44 -32.07 -13.42
C ASN A 42 16.05 -30.74 -13.00
N TYR A 43 15.93 -29.71 -13.82
CA TYR A 43 16.25 -28.34 -13.43
C TYR A 43 15.17 -27.37 -13.92
N THR A 44 14.89 -26.33 -13.13
CA THR A 44 13.85 -25.34 -13.44
C THR A 44 14.45 -24.02 -13.89
N LEU A 45 14.25 -23.65 -15.14
CA LEU A 45 14.55 -22.31 -15.63
C LEU A 45 13.42 -21.34 -15.28
N ARG A 46 13.73 -20.05 -15.12
CA ARG A 46 12.74 -18.97 -15.03
C ARG A 46 12.93 -18.00 -16.19
N GLN A 47 11.94 -17.90 -17.06
CA GLN A 47 12.02 -17.05 -18.26
C GLN A 47 11.08 -15.86 -18.14
N PRO A 48 11.40 -14.68 -18.69
CA PRO A 48 10.47 -13.54 -18.69
C PRO A 48 9.15 -13.95 -19.34
N VAL A 49 8.04 -13.45 -18.81
CA VAL A 49 6.70 -13.73 -19.35
C VAL A 49 6.50 -13.07 -20.72
N GLY A 50 7.11 -11.89 -20.95
CA GLY A 50 7.04 -11.18 -22.22
C GLY A 50 6.76 -9.69 -22.02
N VAL A 51 5.63 -9.20 -22.57
CA VAL A 51 5.18 -7.82 -22.39
C VAL A 51 4.36 -7.69 -21.11
N ALA A 52 4.81 -6.83 -20.19
CA ALA A 52 4.13 -6.57 -18.93
C ALA A 52 3.33 -5.27 -18.95
N GLY A 53 2.06 -5.35 -18.55
CA GLY A 53 1.22 -4.20 -18.28
C GLY A 53 1.36 -3.75 -16.82
N CYS A 54 1.93 -2.58 -16.57
CA CYS A 54 2.15 -2.06 -15.21
C CYS A 54 1.34 -0.78 -14.95
N ILE A 55 0.39 -0.82 -14.03
CA ILE A 55 -0.52 0.31 -13.76
C ILE A 55 -0.38 0.75 -12.30
N SER A 56 0.02 2.00 -12.06
CA SER A 56 0.30 2.52 -10.71
C SER A 56 -0.70 3.59 -10.23
N PRO A 57 -0.87 3.75 -8.91
CA PRO A 57 -1.81 4.70 -8.32
C PRO A 57 -1.14 6.08 -8.16
N TRP A 58 -1.88 7.02 -7.56
CA TRP A 58 -1.49 8.42 -7.40
C TRP A 58 -0.88 8.79 -6.05
N ASN A 59 -0.96 7.92 -5.06
CA ASN A 59 -0.69 8.31 -3.68
C ASN A 59 0.81 8.38 -3.34
N LEU A 60 1.62 7.53 -3.98
CA LEU A 60 3.08 7.49 -3.89
C LEU A 60 3.63 7.30 -5.32
N PRO A 61 3.51 8.33 -6.20
CA PRO A 61 3.51 8.14 -7.65
C PRO A 61 4.75 7.43 -8.20
N LEU A 62 5.94 8.03 -8.06
CA LEU A 62 7.17 7.44 -8.61
C LEU A 62 7.60 6.19 -7.83
N TYR A 63 7.38 6.18 -6.51
CA TYR A 63 7.68 5.01 -5.69
C TYR A 63 6.89 3.80 -6.19
N LEU A 64 5.57 3.83 -6.19
CA LEU A 64 4.77 2.65 -6.58
C LEU A 64 4.88 2.35 -8.09
N PHE A 65 5.18 3.35 -8.92
CA PHE A 65 5.47 3.12 -10.33
C PHE A 65 6.75 2.29 -10.53
N THR A 66 7.87 2.74 -9.93
CA THR A 66 9.15 2.02 -9.99
C THR A 66 9.10 0.64 -9.33
N TRP A 67 8.24 0.47 -8.33
CA TRP A 67 8.08 -0.82 -7.65
C TRP A 67 7.51 -1.92 -8.56
N LYS A 68 6.80 -1.53 -9.62
CA LYS A 68 6.26 -2.42 -10.65
C LYS A 68 7.24 -2.67 -11.78
N ILE A 69 7.78 -1.59 -12.34
CA ILE A 69 8.59 -1.68 -13.55
C ILE A 69 10.00 -2.23 -13.27
N ALA A 70 10.58 -1.96 -12.10
CA ALA A 70 11.93 -2.43 -11.78
C ALA A 70 12.06 -3.96 -11.76
N PRO A 71 11.21 -4.74 -11.04
CA PRO A 71 11.27 -6.19 -11.10
C PRO A 71 10.91 -6.76 -12.48
N ALA A 72 9.98 -6.14 -13.21
CA ALA A 72 9.61 -6.57 -14.56
C ALA A 72 10.80 -6.49 -15.53
N LEU A 73 11.48 -5.34 -15.52
CA LEU A 73 12.68 -5.09 -16.33
C LEU A 73 13.84 -5.99 -15.92
N ALA A 74 14.08 -6.15 -14.61
CA ALA A 74 15.13 -7.01 -14.10
C ALA A 74 14.93 -8.48 -14.51
N ALA A 75 13.68 -8.96 -14.52
CA ALA A 75 13.35 -10.31 -15.00
C ALA A 75 13.47 -10.48 -16.53
N GLY A 76 13.72 -9.41 -17.29
CA GLY A 76 13.89 -9.43 -18.75
C GLY A 76 12.61 -9.19 -19.55
N ASN A 77 11.56 -8.64 -18.95
CA ASN A 77 10.32 -8.29 -19.65
C ASN A 77 10.45 -6.92 -20.32
N THR A 78 9.70 -6.70 -21.40
CA THR A 78 9.38 -5.34 -21.86
C THR A 78 8.12 -4.86 -21.15
N VAL A 79 7.94 -3.55 -21.04
CA VAL A 79 6.91 -2.98 -20.17
C VAL A 79 6.11 -1.90 -20.91
N VAL A 80 4.78 -2.00 -20.80
CA VAL A 80 3.84 -0.92 -21.10
C VAL A 80 3.25 -0.45 -19.77
N ALA A 81 3.66 0.74 -19.33
CA ALA A 81 3.35 1.24 -18.00
C ALA A 81 2.45 2.48 -18.06
N LYS A 82 1.43 2.54 -17.18
CA LYS A 82 0.53 3.68 -17.04
C LYS A 82 0.59 4.24 -15.61
N PRO A 83 1.15 5.44 -15.39
CA PRO A 83 1.02 6.15 -14.12
C PRO A 83 -0.40 6.71 -13.97
N SER A 84 -0.80 7.08 -12.76
CA SER A 84 -2.09 7.76 -12.60
C SER A 84 -2.10 9.14 -13.27
N GLU A 85 -3.19 9.40 -14.00
CA GLU A 85 -3.57 10.68 -14.60
C GLU A 85 -3.64 11.84 -13.60
N VAL A 86 -3.84 11.53 -12.30
CA VAL A 86 -3.89 12.54 -11.24
C VAL A 86 -2.49 13.05 -10.86
N THR A 87 -1.45 12.24 -11.06
CA THR A 87 -0.07 12.55 -10.63
C THR A 87 0.99 12.11 -11.65
N PRO A 88 0.89 12.54 -12.93
CA PRO A 88 1.74 12.01 -14.00
C PRO A 88 3.18 12.56 -13.98
N ALA A 89 3.42 13.69 -13.31
CA ALA A 89 4.62 14.50 -13.49
C ALA A 89 5.93 13.75 -13.20
N THR A 90 5.99 12.95 -12.13
CA THR A 90 7.24 12.24 -11.79
C THR A 90 7.53 11.09 -12.75
N ALA A 91 6.51 10.46 -13.33
CA ALA A 91 6.71 9.46 -14.38
C ALA A 91 7.20 10.11 -15.68
N TYR A 92 6.70 11.30 -16.02
CA TYR A 92 7.24 12.09 -17.13
C TYR A 92 8.72 12.45 -16.93
N LEU A 93 9.10 12.87 -15.72
CA LEU A 93 10.51 13.13 -15.41
C LEU A 93 11.38 11.87 -15.51
N LEU A 94 10.84 10.69 -15.18
CA LEU A 94 11.54 9.43 -15.43
C LEU A 94 11.76 9.19 -16.93
N CYS A 95 10.82 9.56 -17.82
CA CYS A 95 11.05 9.50 -19.26
C CYS A 95 12.28 10.32 -19.67
N LYS A 96 12.50 11.50 -19.08
CA LYS A 96 13.68 12.32 -19.36
C LYS A 96 14.98 11.64 -18.94
N ILE A 97 14.97 11.00 -17.77
CA ILE A 97 16.13 10.21 -17.33
C ILE A 97 16.38 9.03 -18.30
N LEU A 98 15.33 8.37 -18.80
CA LEU A 98 15.47 7.26 -19.74
C LEU A 98 16.03 7.72 -21.11
N GLU A 99 15.62 8.91 -21.58
CA GLU A 99 16.19 9.56 -22.77
C GLU A 99 17.68 9.86 -22.57
N ASP A 100 18.05 10.46 -21.42
CA ASP A 100 19.42 10.86 -21.11
C ASP A 100 20.40 9.68 -21.03
N ILE A 101 19.93 8.49 -20.64
CA ILE A 101 20.74 7.26 -20.57
C ILE A 101 20.63 6.39 -21.82
N GLU A 102 19.97 6.88 -22.88
CA GLU A 102 19.74 6.15 -24.13
C GLU A 102 19.11 4.77 -23.90
N PHE A 103 18.11 4.70 -23.01
CA PHE A 103 17.48 3.43 -22.65
C PHE A 103 16.89 2.75 -23.90
N PRO A 104 17.07 1.43 -24.09
CA PRO A 104 16.72 0.78 -25.36
C PRO A 104 15.26 1.00 -25.76
N ALA A 105 15.07 1.43 -27.02
CA ALA A 105 13.76 1.73 -27.56
C ALA A 105 12.79 0.54 -27.45
N GLY A 106 11.57 0.80 -27.00
CA GLY A 106 10.50 -0.21 -26.86
C GLY A 106 10.58 -1.07 -25.61
N VAL A 107 11.67 -1.02 -24.82
CA VAL A 107 11.79 -1.83 -23.59
C VAL A 107 10.88 -1.31 -22.47
N LEU A 108 10.78 0.00 -22.28
CA LEU A 108 9.85 0.62 -21.34
C LEU A 108 9.07 1.73 -22.05
N ASN A 109 7.75 1.56 -22.14
CA ASN A 109 6.84 2.51 -22.76
C ASN A 109 5.92 3.09 -21.68
N ILE A 110 6.05 4.38 -21.38
CA ILE A 110 5.24 5.07 -20.36
C ILE A 110 4.11 5.81 -21.07
N VAL A 111 2.87 5.36 -20.87
CA VAL A 111 1.68 5.87 -21.54
C VAL A 111 0.81 6.66 -20.57
N HIS A 112 0.67 7.96 -20.81
CA HIS A 112 -0.18 8.84 -20.02
C HIS A 112 -1.62 8.85 -20.56
N GLY A 113 -2.60 8.76 -19.66
CA GLY A 113 -4.01 8.86 -20.02
C GLY A 113 -4.94 8.35 -18.91
N LEU A 114 -6.24 8.33 -19.20
CA LEU A 114 -7.27 7.95 -18.24
C LEU A 114 -7.29 6.44 -18.02
N GLY A 115 -7.69 6.01 -16.82
CA GLY A 115 -7.86 4.58 -16.50
C GLY A 115 -8.86 3.87 -17.41
N ALA A 116 -9.99 4.52 -17.74
CA ALA A 116 -11.04 3.94 -18.59
C ALA A 116 -10.64 3.78 -20.07
N GLU A 117 -9.57 4.46 -20.50
CA GLU A 117 -9.09 4.44 -21.89
C GLU A 117 -7.78 3.64 -21.97
N VAL A 118 -6.66 4.26 -21.54
CA VAL A 118 -5.33 3.65 -21.60
C VAL A 118 -5.22 2.43 -20.68
N GLY A 119 -5.73 2.53 -19.45
CA GLY A 119 -5.68 1.42 -18.50
C GLY A 119 -6.48 0.21 -19.00
N ALA A 120 -7.71 0.45 -19.46
CA ALA A 120 -8.57 -0.59 -20.03
C ALA A 120 -7.95 -1.23 -21.28
N ALA A 121 -7.36 -0.44 -22.17
CA ALA A 121 -6.67 -0.95 -23.36
C ALA A 121 -5.50 -1.87 -23.00
N ILE A 122 -4.65 -1.48 -22.04
CA ILE A 122 -3.53 -2.32 -21.56
C ILE A 122 -4.04 -3.67 -21.04
N VAL A 123 -5.12 -3.65 -20.24
CA VAL A 123 -5.65 -4.88 -19.63
C VAL A 123 -6.33 -5.80 -20.65
N ALA A 124 -7.00 -5.24 -21.66
CA ALA A 124 -7.71 -5.99 -22.69
C ALA A 124 -6.80 -6.49 -23.83
N HIS A 125 -5.57 -5.99 -23.96
CA HIS A 125 -4.69 -6.30 -25.08
C HIS A 125 -4.25 -7.77 -25.08
N GLN A 126 -4.46 -8.50 -26.18
CA GLN A 126 -4.16 -9.94 -26.26
C GLN A 126 -2.67 -10.23 -26.01
N ASP A 127 -1.77 -9.43 -26.57
CA ASP A 127 -0.32 -9.63 -26.47
C ASP A 127 0.33 -9.18 -25.13
N ILE A 128 -0.47 -8.78 -24.14
CA ILE A 128 0.02 -8.44 -22.79
C ILE A 128 -0.38 -9.56 -21.81
N PRO A 129 0.40 -10.65 -21.67
CA PRO A 129 0.00 -11.82 -20.89
C PRO A 129 -0.02 -11.61 -19.36
N ILE A 130 0.54 -10.50 -18.86
CA ILE A 130 0.73 -10.24 -17.44
C ILE A 130 0.38 -8.80 -17.07
N ILE A 131 -0.38 -8.63 -15.99
CA ILE A 131 -0.79 -7.32 -15.46
C ILE A 131 -0.38 -7.20 -14.00
N SER A 132 0.39 -6.16 -13.67
CA SER A 132 0.60 -5.69 -12.30
C SER A 132 -0.15 -4.38 -12.10
N PHE A 133 -1.10 -4.38 -11.17
CA PHE A 133 -1.95 -3.23 -10.85
C PHE A 133 -1.90 -2.92 -9.36
N THR A 134 -1.78 -1.64 -9.02
CA THR A 134 -2.06 -1.16 -7.67
C THR A 134 -3.12 -0.06 -7.73
N GLY A 135 -4.16 -0.16 -6.91
CA GLY A 135 -5.23 0.83 -6.86
C GLY A 135 -6.46 0.34 -6.11
N GLY A 136 -7.63 0.91 -6.44
CA GLY A 136 -8.87 0.58 -5.73
C GLY A 136 -9.37 -0.84 -5.99
N THR A 137 -9.96 -1.47 -4.97
CA THR A 137 -10.48 -2.84 -5.04
C THR A 137 -11.54 -3.03 -6.12
N GLN A 138 -12.40 -2.05 -6.36
CA GLN A 138 -13.41 -2.11 -7.42
C GLN A 138 -12.77 -2.16 -8.81
N THR A 139 -11.71 -1.39 -9.04
CA THR A 139 -10.92 -1.46 -10.29
C THR A 139 -10.22 -2.80 -10.41
N GLY A 140 -9.65 -3.34 -9.33
CA GLY A 140 -9.07 -4.68 -9.30
C GLY A 140 -10.06 -5.76 -9.74
N LYS A 141 -11.30 -5.71 -9.27
CA LYS A 141 -12.38 -6.62 -9.71
C LYS A 141 -12.67 -6.50 -11.21
N ALA A 142 -12.75 -5.28 -11.73
CA ALA A 142 -12.97 -5.04 -13.15
C ALA A 142 -11.81 -5.57 -14.00
N ILE A 143 -10.56 -5.37 -13.57
CA ILE A 143 -9.37 -5.91 -14.23
C ILE A 143 -9.43 -7.44 -14.25
N SER A 144 -9.72 -8.09 -13.12
CA SER A 144 -9.84 -9.55 -13.05
C SER A 144 -10.90 -10.10 -14.01
N ALA A 145 -12.06 -9.44 -14.11
CA ALA A 145 -13.13 -9.88 -14.99
C ALA A 145 -12.73 -9.84 -16.48
N VAL A 146 -11.96 -8.84 -16.88
CA VAL A 146 -11.43 -8.72 -18.26
C VAL A 146 -10.28 -9.69 -18.50
N ALA A 147 -9.38 -9.84 -17.52
CA ALA A 147 -8.15 -10.62 -17.65
C ALA A 147 -8.38 -12.14 -17.62
N ALA A 148 -9.36 -12.61 -16.84
CA ALA A 148 -9.58 -14.04 -16.60
C ALA A 148 -9.88 -14.86 -17.88
N PRO A 149 -10.75 -14.42 -18.81
CA PRO A 149 -10.99 -15.15 -20.06
C PRO A 149 -9.76 -15.33 -20.96
N MET A 150 -8.73 -14.49 -20.77
CA MET A 150 -7.46 -14.54 -21.50
C MET A 150 -6.35 -15.26 -20.72
N PHE A 151 -6.66 -15.80 -19.54
CA PHE A 151 -5.71 -16.47 -18.64
C PHE A 151 -4.47 -15.63 -18.30
N LYS A 152 -4.63 -14.30 -18.23
CA LYS A 152 -3.53 -13.40 -17.90
C LYS A 152 -3.09 -13.60 -16.45
N LYS A 153 -1.79 -13.52 -16.21
CA LYS A 153 -1.22 -13.52 -14.86
C LYS A 153 -1.48 -12.17 -14.19
N LEU A 154 -1.99 -12.18 -12.97
CA LEU A 154 -2.40 -10.97 -12.24
C LEU A 154 -1.64 -10.80 -10.92
N SER A 155 -1.08 -9.62 -10.73
CA SER A 155 -0.63 -9.11 -9.43
C SER A 155 -1.47 -7.88 -9.12
N LEU A 156 -2.27 -7.99 -8.07
CA LEU A 156 -3.22 -6.95 -7.66
C LEU A 156 -2.88 -6.53 -6.24
N GLU A 157 -2.44 -5.30 -6.07
CA GLU A 157 -2.23 -4.67 -4.77
C GLU A 157 -3.34 -3.65 -4.52
N LEU A 158 -4.27 -3.97 -3.63
CA LEU A 158 -5.52 -3.24 -3.47
C LEU A 158 -5.59 -2.52 -2.11
N GLY A 159 -6.78 -2.04 -1.77
CA GLY A 159 -7.02 -1.30 -0.54
C GLY A 159 -6.86 -2.14 0.73
N GLY A 160 -6.88 -1.47 1.86
CA GLY A 160 -6.80 -2.09 3.18
C GLY A 160 -7.70 -1.40 4.20
N LYS A 161 -8.01 -2.13 5.27
CA LYS A 161 -8.60 -1.59 6.50
C LYS A 161 -7.80 -2.08 7.69
N ASN A 162 -6.53 -1.65 7.73
CA ASN A 162 -5.50 -2.24 8.57
C ASN A 162 -5.77 -1.99 10.06
N ALA A 163 -5.52 -3.02 10.87
CA ALA A 163 -5.63 -2.96 12.31
C ALA A 163 -4.34 -2.43 12.95
N ASN A 164 -4.48 -1.58 13.96
CA ASN A 164 -3.43 -1.14 14.84
C ASN A 164 -3.79 -1.51 16.27
N ILE A 165 -3.22 -2.60 16.77
CA ILE A 165 -3.60 -3.26 18.01
C ILE A 165 -2.57 -2.93 19.09
N ILE A 166 -3.03 -2.37 20.20
CA ILE A 166 -2.19 -1.83 21.26
C ILE A 166 -2.56 -2.52 22.57
N PHE A 167 -1.68 -3.36 23.07
CA PHE A 167 -1.79 -3.99 24.38
C PHE A 167 -1.29 -3.05 25.48
N GLU A 168 -1.74 -3.29 26.71
CA GLU A 168 -1.41 -2.46 27.88
C GLU A 168 0.07 -2.49 28.26
N ASP A 169 0.78 -3.56 27.88
CA ASP A 169 2.19 -3.76 28.13
C ASP A 169 3.11 -3.16 27.04
N CYS A 170 2.55 -2.40 26.10
CA CYS A 170 3.34 -1.77 25.05
C CYS A 170 4.27 -0.66 25.57
N ASP A 171 5.27 -0.31 24.76
CA ASP A 171 5.92 1.00 24.90
C ASP A 171 4.89 2.08 24.52
N PHE A 172 4.27 2.66 25.55
CA PHE A 172 3.14 3.57 25.38
C PHE A 172 3.49 4.80 24.51
N GLU A 173 4.64 5.42 24.75
CA GLU A 173 5.01 6.64 24.04
C GLU A 173 5.32 6.38 22.57
N GLU A 174 6.06 5.31 22.27
CA GLU A 174 6.36 4.94 20.89
C GLU A 174 5.10 4.42 20.17
N ALA A 175 4.22 3.68 20.85
CA ALA A 175 2.95 3.23 20.31
C ALA A 175 2.05 4.41 19.91
N VAL A 176 1.86 5.41 20.78
CA VAL A 176 1.04 6.59 20.46
C VAL A 176 1.66 7.37 19.30
N LYS A 177 2.97 7.69 19.38
CA LYS A 177 3.69 8.46 18.36
C LYS A 177 3.60 7.80 16.98
N THR A 178 3.88 6.50 16.91
CA THR A 178 3.86 5.78 15.63
C THR A 178 2.42 5.53 15.16
N SER A 179 1.45 5.38 16.05
CA SER A 179 0.02 5.31 15.68
C SER A 179 -0.45 6.59 14.97
N VAL A 180 -0.05 7.77 15.46
CA VAL A 180 -0.36 9.05 14.79
C VAL A 180 0.28 9.10 13.41
N ARG A 181 1.54 8.67 13.30
CA ARG A 181 2.23 8.58 11.99
C ARG A 181 1.52 7.62 11.05
N ALA A 182 1.15 6.44 11.52
CA ALA A 182 0.47 5.41 10.74
C ALA A 182 -0.92 5.83 10.28
N ALA A 183 -1.61 6.67 11.05
CA ALA A 183 -2.93 7.20 10.75
C ALA A 183 -2.90 8.33 9.71
N PHE A 184 -1.95 9.26 9.82
CA PHE A 184 -2.04 10.56 9.13
C PHE A 184 -0.90 10.87 8.16
N ALA A 185 0.16 10.04 8.08
CA ALA A 185 1.18 10.20 7.05
C ALA A 185 0.54 10.19 5.66
N ASN A 186 1.01 11.07 4.76
CA ASN A 186 0.43 11.28 3.43
C ASN A 186 -1.09 11.56 3.46
N GLN A 187 -1.60 12.22 4.51
CA GLN A 187 -3.01 12.54 4.70
C GLN A 187 -3.89 11.28 4.78
N GLY A 188 -3.35 10.18 5.33
CA GLY A 188 -4.04 8.89 5.37
C GLY A 188 -4.21 8.20 4.00
N GLN A 189 -3.53 8.71 2.96
CA GLN A 189 -3.56 8.16 1.60
C GLN A 189 -2.42 7.14 1.42
N ILE A 190 -2.29 6.19 2.33
CA ILE A 190 -1.38 5.04 2.21
C ILE A 190 -2.23 3.81 2.49
N CYS A 191 -2.19 2.82 1.60
CA CYS A 191 -2.97 1.58 1.75
C CYS A 191 -2.64 0.82 3.05
N LEU A 192 -1.49 1.10 3.66
CA LEU A 192 -0.97 0.50 4.89
C LEU A 192 -1.32 1.28 6.17
N CYS A 193 -2.08 2.38 6.06
CA CYS A 193 -2.47 3.17 7.22
C CYS A 193 -3.29 2.34 8.22
N GLY A 194 -2.91 2.42 9.50
CA GLY A 194 -3.59 1.77 10.62
C GLY A 194 -4.90 2.47 10.98
N SER A 195 -5.89 2.38 10.10
CA SER A 195 -7.13 3.17 10.19
C SER A 195 -8.13 2.69 11.25
N ARG A 196 -7.98 1.45 11.76
CA ARG A 196 -8.73 0.91 12.88
C ARG A 196 -7.79 0.70 14.05
N ILE A 197 -7.90 1.53 15.08
CA ILE A 197 -7.01 1.50 16.23
C ILE A 197 -7.73 0.82 17.39
N TYR A 198 -7.19 -0.31 17.81
CA TYR A 198 -7.69 -1.15 18.88
C TYR A 198 -6.78 -1.01 20.09
N VAL A 199 -7.31 -0.64 21.24
CA VAL A 199 -6.49 -0.38 22.45
C VAL A 199 -7.05 -1.16 23.63
N GLN A 200 -6.19 -1.83 24.39
CA GLN A 200 -6.63 -2.61 25.53
C GLN A 200 -7.24 -1.71 26.62
N ARG A 201 -8.35 -2.18 27.20
CA ARG A 201 -9.23 -1.45 28.13
C ARG A 201 -8.46 -0.67 29.21
N GLY A 202 -7.46 -1.30 29.82
CA GLY A 202 -6.68 -0.74 30.92
C GLY A 202 -6.00 0.60 30.61
N ILE A 203 -5.60 0.81 29.35
CA ILE A 203 -4.91 2.04 28.90
C ILE A 203 -5.72 2.87 27.90
N TYR A 204 -6.97 2.49 27.61
CA TYR A 204 -7.77 3.12 26.55
C TYR A 204 -7.91 4.64 26.71
N ASN A 205 -8.31 5.12 27.89
CA ASN A 205 -8.52 6.55 28.12
C ASN A 205 -7.22 7.34 28.03
N GLN A 206 -6.13 6.82 28.62
CA GLN A 206 -4.81 7.43 28.56
C GLN A 206 -4.31 7.52 27.11
N PHE A 207 -4.42 6.43 26.35
CA PHE A 207 -4.05 6.40 24.94
C PHE A 207 -4.89 7.39 24.13
N LYS A 208 -6.22 7.39 24.33
CA LYS A 208 -7.15 8.29 23.63
C LYS A 208 -6.77 9.75 23.82
N GLU A 209 -6.55 10.17 25.06
CA GLU A 209 -6.17 11.55 25.38
C GLU A 209 -4.84 11.94 24.73
N ALA A 210 -3.80 11.11 24.89
CA ALA A 210 -2.48 11.35 24.33
C ALA A 210 -2.49 11.35 22.78
N PHE A 211 -3.24 10.42 22.17
CA PHE A 211 -3.40 10.32 20.73
C PHE A 211 -4.11 11.56 20.17
N VAL A 212 -5.28 11.91 20.72
CA VAL A 212 -6.06 13.08 20.27
C VAL A 212 -5.27 14.37 20.45
N ALA A 213 -4.54 14.55 21.55
CA ALA A 213 -3.68 15.72 21.76
C ALA A 213 -2.61 15.85 20.66
N ARG A 214 -1.94 14.75 20.29
CA ARG A 214 -0.95 14.73 19.20
C ARG A 214 -1.58 14.98 17.83
N VAL A 215 -2.78 14.45 17.58
CA VAL A 215 -3.51 14.69 16.34
C VAL A 215 -3.87 16.16 16.18
N LYS A 216 -4.35 16.81 17.25
CA LYS A 216 -4.62 18.27 17.27
C LYS A 216 -3.37 19.11 17.03
N GLY A 217 -2.19 18.59 17.37
CA GLY A 217 -0.90 19.24 17.10
C GLY A 217 -0.42 19.13 15.64
N LEU A 218 -1.09 18.36 14.77
CA LEU A 218 -0.70 18.23 13.37
C LEU A 218 -1.04 19.49 12.58
N THR A 219 -0.03 20.17 12.04
CA THR A 219 -0.21 21.36 11.21
C THR A 219 -0.69 20.99 9.81
N VAL A 220 -1.93 21.38 9.48
CA VAL A 220 -2.47 21.37 8.12
C VAL A 220 -2.05 22.66 7.40
N GLY A 221 -1.39 22.57 6.25
CA GLY A 221 -0.77 23.74 5.64
C GLY A 221 -0.23 23.54 4.23
N ASP A 222 0.44 24.59 3.71
CA ASP A 222 1.14 24.51 2.44
C ASP A 222 2.26 23.45 2.51
N PRO A 223 2.26 22.44 1.63
CA PRO A 223 3.26 21.37 1.66
C PRO A 223 4.71 21.83 1.42
N LEU A 224 4.93 23.08 0.98
CA LEU A 224 6.28 23.66 0.84
C LEU A 224 6.80 24.31 2.14
N VAL A 225 5.94 24.54 3.13
CA VAL A 225 6.34 25.09 4.42
C VAL A 225 6.87 23.95 5.31
N GLU A 226 8.07 24.13 5.88
CA GLU A 226 8.78 23.10 6.63
C GLU A 226 8.03 22.60 7.87
N SER A 227 7.25 23.46 8.53
CA SER A 227 6.44 23.08 9.70
C SER A 227 5.19 22.29 9.35
N THR A 228 4.76 22.26 8.08
CA THR A 228 3.57 21.52 7.65
C THR A 228 3.77 20.02 7.83
N ARG A 229 2.75 19.35 8.38
CA ARG A 229 2.71 17.89 8.55
C ARG A 229 1.62 17.25 7.70
N THR A 230 0.55 17.99 7.41
CA THR A 230 -0.60 17.52 6.64
C THR A 230 -0.87 18.48 5.48
N GLY A 231 -0.77 17.99 4.24
CA GLY A 231 -1.13 18.74 3.05
C GLY A 231 -2.57 18.47 2.58
N ALA A 232 -2.86 18.82 1.32
CA ALA A 232 -4.16 18.55 0.70
C ALA A 232 -4.28 17.10 0.23
N VAL A 233 -5.50 16.56 0.26
CA VAL A 233 -5.83 15.32 -0.45
C VAL A 233 -5.79 15.52 -1.96
N VAL A 234 -5.69 14.42 -2.71
CA VAL A 234 -5.19 14.48 -4.09
C VAL A 234 -6.09 15.22 -5.09
N SER A 235 -7.41 15.20 -4.91
CA SER A 235 -8.38 15.74 -5.87
C SER A 235 -9.70 16.11 -5.21
N LYS A 236 -10.52 16.89 -5.92
CA LYS A 236 -11.88 17.24 -5.49
C LYS A 236 -12.77 16.02 -5.27
N ALA A 237 -12.77 15.07 -6.22
CA ALA A 237 -13.57 13.86 -6.09
C ALA A 237 -13.15 13.02 -4.87
N HIS A 238 -11.85 12.95 -4.58
CA HIS A 238 -11.35 12.24 -3.40
C HIS A 238 -11.69 12.98 -2.10
N PHE A 239 -11.62 14.31 -2.12
CA PHE A 239 -12.05 15.16 -1.00
C PHE A 239 -13.53 14.96 -0.66
N GLU A 240 -14.41 15.01 -1.66
CA GLU A 240 -15.84 14.77 -1.50
C GLU A 240 -16.11 13.34 -1.00
N LYS A 241 -15.39 12.34 -1.52
CA LYS A 241 -15.45 10.96 -1.00
C LYS A 241 -15.13 10.93 0.49
N VAL A 242 -14.00 11.50 0.92
CA VAL A 242 -13.59 11.46 2.33
C VAL A 242 -14.61 12.17 3.23
N LEU A 243 -15.11 13.35 2.84
CA LEU A 243 -16.14 14.06 3.61
C LEU A 243 -17.44 13.25 3.71
N SER A 244 -17.83 12.55 2.64
CA SER A 244 -19.02 11.68 2.68
C SER A 244 -18.86 10.54 3.69
N HIS A 245 -17.67 9.95 3.84
CA HIS A 245 -17.41 8.94 4.87
C HIS A 245 -17.40 9.52 6.29
N ILE A 246 -16.95 10.77 6.47
CA ILE A 246 -17.05 11.45 7.77
C ILE A 246 -18.52 11.64 8.15
N ALA A 247 -19.37 12.03 7.19
CA ALA A 247 -20.82 12.14 7.42
C ALA A 247 -21.44 10.78 7.79
N VAL A 248 -21.09 9.71 7.08
CA VAL A 248 -21.53 8.35 7.40
C VAL A 248 -21.11 7.94 8.82
N ALA A 249 -19.88 8.24 9.25
CA ALA A 249 -19.44 7.92 10.60
C ALA A 249 -20.28 8.63 11.69
N ILE A 250 -20.74 9.85 11.44
CA ILE A 250 -21.64 10.58 12.34
C ILE A 250 -23.03 9.94 12.34
N GLU A 251 -23.57 9.60 11.17
CA GLU A 251 -24.86 8.91 11.03
C GLU A 251 -24.88 7.54 11.69
N GLU A 252 -23.74 6.83 11.70
CA GLU A 252 -23.54 5.55 12.37
C GLU A 252 -23.42 5.67 13.92
N GLY A 253 -23.55 6.87 14.48
CA GLY A 253 -23.48 7.11 15.92
C GLY A 253 -22.06 7.31 16.48
N GLY A 254 -21.08 7.50 15.59
CA GLY A 254 -19.70 7.76 15.96
C GLY A 254 -19.54 9.06 16.73
N THR A 255 -18.77 9.02 17.81
CA THR A 255 -18.39 10.22 18.58
C THR A 255 -17.15 10.84 17.96
N LEU A 256 -17.28 12.07 17.45
CA LEU A 256 -16.17 12.82 16.87
C LEU A 256 -15.29 13.40 17.99
N LEU A 257 -14.04 12.93 18.08
CA LEU A 257 -13.08 13.37 19.10
C LEU A 257 -12.26 14.59 18.66
N THR A 258 -11.99 14.71 17.36
CA THR A 258 -11.31 15.87 16.75
C THR A 258 -11.47 15.84 15.23
N GLY A 259 -11.35 17.01 14.59
CA GLY A 259 -11.37 17.17 13.14
C GLY A 259 -12.78 17.12 12.54
N GLY A 260 -12.93 16.45 11.40
CA GLY A 260 -14.21 16.27 10.73
C GLY A 260 -14.57 17.35 9.71
N SER A 261 -13.81 18.45 9.63
CA SER A 261 -14.14 19.57 8.74
C SER A 261 -13.11 19.80 7.63
N PRO A 262 -13.54 20.44 6.53
CA PRO A 262 -12.62 21.07 5.58
C PRO A 262 -11.78 22.18 6.21
N VAL A 263 -10.54 22.32 5.78
CA VAL A 263 -9.67 23.45 6.17
C VAL A 263 -9.54 24.42 5.00
N LYS A 264 -9.82 25.71 5.24
CA LYS A 264 -9.54 26.78 4.30
C LYS A 264 -8.19 27.40 4.66
N LEU A 265 -7.27 27.41 3.71
CA LEU A 265 -5.98 28.07 3.84
C LEU A 265 -5.99 29.39 3.05
N ASP A 266 -5.04 30.25 3.36
CA ASP A 266 -4.77 31.46 2.58
C ASP A 266 -3.69 31.25 1.52
N GLY A 267 -3.41 32.29 0.73
CA GLY A 267 -2.30 32.32 -0.21
C GLY A 267 -2.45 31.34 -1.38
N ARG A 268 -1.32 30.74 -1.81
CA ARG A 268 -1.27 29.86 -2.99
C ARG A 268 -2.09 28.56 -2.84
N CYS A 269 -2.44 28.20 -1.61
CA CYS A 269 -3.19 27.00 -1.28
C CYS A 269 -4.69 27.25 -1.06
N LYS A 270 -5.20 28.46 -1.29
CA LYS A 270 -6.62 28.82 -1.01
C LYS A 270 -7.69 27.93 -1.63
N ASN A 271 -7.37 27.31 -2.78
CA ASN A 271 -8.28 26.42 -3.51
C ASN A 271 -7.92 24.93 -3.32
N GLY A 272 -7.07 24.60 -2.36
CA GLY A 272 -6.66 23.23 -2.11
C GLY A 272 -7.68 22.43 -1.29
N TYR A 273 -7.61 21.11 -1.42
CA TYR A 273 -8.55 20.17 -0.80
C TYR A 273 -8.03 19.68 0.55
N PHE A 274 -8.12 20.51 1.58
CA PHE A 274 -7.58 20.18 2.91
C PHE A 274 -8.69 19.68 3.84
N ILE A 275 -8.39 18.63 4.60
CA ILE A 275 -9.30 18.01 5.58
C ILE A 275 -8.56 17.91 6.91
N GLU A 276 -9.23 18.23 8.00
CA GLU A 276 -8.68 18.06 9.34
C GLU A 276 -8.39 16.58 9.64
N PRO A 277 -7.27 16.24 10.30
CA PRO A 277 -7.07 14.94 10.91
C PRO A 277 -8.23 14.58 11.84
N THR A 278 -8.95 13.51 11.49
CA THR A 278 -10.24 13.17 12.06
C THR A 278 -10.16 11.87 12.86
N VAL A 279 -10.70 11.87 14.07
CA VAL A 279 -10.72 10.70 14.96
C VAL A 279 -12.12 10.49 15.48
N PHE A 280 -12.63 9.27 15.30
CA PHE A 280 -13.91 8.83 15.87
C PHE A 280 -13.69 7.76 16.95
N GLU A 281 -14.57 7.70 17.93
CA GLU A 281 -14.79 6.52 18.76
C GLU A 281 -16.27 6.11 18.74
N ASN A 282 -16.63 5.05 19.48
CA ASN A 282 -18.01 4.57 19.59
C ASN A 282 -18.64 4.16 18.25
N LEU A 283 -17.88 3.41 17.44
CA LEU A 283 -18.35 2.82 16.19
C LEU A 283 -18.21 1.31 16.26
N ASP A 284 -19.28 0.60 15.90
CA ASP A 284 -19.28 -0.87 15.87
C ASP A 284 -18.28 -1.41 14.82
N ALA A 285 -17.67 -2.56 15.08
CA ALA A 285 -16.70 -3.12 14.16
C ALA A 285 -17.29 -3.46 12.78
N SER A 286 -18.60 -3.73 12.69
CA SER A 286 -19.32 -4.08 11.46
C SER A 286 -19.86 -2.89 10.67
N CYS A 287 -19.81 -1.67 11.22
CA CYS A 287 -20.29 -0.48 10.51
C CYS A 287 -19.47 -0.18 9.24
N ARG A 288 -20.05 0.55 8.30
CA ARG A 288 -19.40 0.87 7.02
C ARG A 288 -18.11 1.63 7.24
N THR A 289 -18.07 2.56 8.20
CA THR A 289 -16.84 3.29 8.55
C THR A 289 -15.70 2.36 8.94
N ASN A 290 -15.98 1.24 9.63
CA ASN A 290 -14.99 0.24 10.02
C ASN A 290 -14.77 -0.86 8.97
N GLN A 291 -15.62 -0.98 7.94
CA GLN A 291 -15.49 -1.99 6.90
C GLN A 291 -14.95 -1.46 5.56
N GLU A 292 -15.16 -0.17 5.26
CA GLU A 292 -14.78 0.46 3.99
C GLU A 292 -13.48 1.27 4.11
N GLU A 293 -12.66 1.24 3.06
CA GLU A 293 -11.44 2.06 2.96
C GLU A 293 -11.80 3.50 2.58
N ILE A 294 -11.63 4.41 3.53
CA ILE A 294 -11.85 5.86 3.35
C ILE A 294 -10.70 6.44 2.51
N PHE A 295 -9.46 6.05 2.83
CA PHE A 295 -8.22 6.52 2.20
C PHE A 295 -8.00 8.04 2.38
N GLY A 296 -8.30 8.54 3.56
CA GLY A 296 -8.12 9.94 3.96
C GLY A 296 -7.70 10.01 5.44
N PRO A 297 -7.56 11.22 6.00
CA PRO A 297 -7.05 11.40 7.36
C PRO A 297 -8.15 11.13 8.40
N VAL A 298 -8.69 9.91 8.43
CA VAL A 298 -9.81 9.49 9.27
C VAL A 298 -9.49 8.13 9.90
N VAL A 299 -9.57 8.04 11.22
CA VAL A 299 -9.36 6.79 11.97
C VAL A 299 -10.42 6.58 13.06
N THR A 300 -10.54 5.33 13.51
CA THR A 300 -11.43 4.95 14.61
C THR A 300 -10.64 4.40 15.80
N LEU A 301 -11.10 4.70 17.01
CA LEU A 301 -10.64 4.12 18.27
C LEU A 301 -11.70 3.17 18.82
N THR A 302 -11.29 1.95 19.14
CA THR A 302 -12.16 0.92 19.73
C THR A 302 -11.41 0.20 20.85
N PRO A 303 -11.94 0.15 22.07
CA PRO A 303 -11.31 -0.60 23.13
C PRO A 303 -11.55 -2.11 22.99
N PHE A 304 -10.64 -2.93 23.51
CA PHE A 304 -10.80 -4.39 23.64
C PHE A 304 -10.34 -4.86 25.03
N ASP A 305 -10.78 -6.04 25.45
CA ASP A 305 -10.55 -6.58 26.78
C ASP A 305 -9.60 -7.79 26.79
N THR A 306 -9.62 -8.64 25.75
CA THR A 306 -8.76 -9.83 25.65
C THR A 306 -7.95 -9.93 24.35
N GLU A 307 -6.90 -10.77 24.35
CA GLU A 307 -6.12 -11.09 23.15
C GLU A 307 -7.02 -11.71 22.06
N GLU A 308 -7.94 -12.60 22.44
CA GLU A 308 -8.88 -13.24 21.53
C GLU A 308 -9.82 -12.24 20.86
N GLU A 309 -10.33 -11.27 21.62
CA GLU A 309 -11.15 -10.20 21.10
C GLU A 309 -10.36 -9.30 20.14
N ALA A 310 -9.14 -8.90 20.53
CA ALA A 310 -8.25 -8.10 19.67
C ALA A 310 -7.97 -8.81 18.33
N LEU A 311 -7.75 -10.12 18.36
CA LEU A 311 -7.56 -10.93 17.17
C LEU A 311 -8.83 -10.98 16.30
N ALA A 312 -9.99 -11.19 16.92
CA ALA A 312 -11.27 -11.21 16.22
C ALA A 312 -11.53 -9.87 15.52
N LEU A 313 -11.34 -8.75 16.23
CA LEU A 313 -11.43 -7.39 15.70
C LEU A 313 -10.40 -7.11 14.59
N GLY A 314 -9.15 -7.54 14.76
CA GLY A 314 -8.11 -7.41 13.75
C GLY A 314 -8.52 -8.08 12.42
N ASN A 315 -9.15 -9.25 12.51
CA ASN A 315 -9.56 -10.08 11.38
C ASN A 315 -10.97 -9.79 10.83
N SER A 316 -11.78 -8.95 11.49
CA SER A 316 -13.21 -8.71 11.20
C SER A 316 -13.50 -7.90 9.93
N THR A 317 -12.58 -7.87 8.98
CA THR A 317 -12.74 -7.16 7.70
C THR A 317 -12.46 -8.09 6.52
N SER A 318 -13.07 -7.77 5.37
CA SER A 318 -12.80 -8.42 4.09
C SER A 318 -11.41 -8.13 3.53
N TYR A 319 -10.72 -7.12 4.08
CA TYR A 319 -9.34 -6.77 3.75
C TYR A 319 -8.32 -7.59 4.56
N GLY A 320 -7.07 -7.57 4.11
CA GLY A 320 -5.96 -8.28 4.73
C GLY A 320 -4.61 -7.80 4.22
N LEU A 321 -4.38 -6.49 4.14
CA LEU A 321 -3.13 -5.94 3.63
C LEU A 321 -2.04 -5.93 4.70
N ALA A 322 -2.25 -5.19 5.79
CA ALA A 322 -1.30 -5.11 6.90
C ALA A 322 -2.00 -5.06 8.27
N ALA A 323 -1.21 -5.32 9.32
CA ALA A 323 -1.57 -5.01 10.70
C ALA A 323 -0.34 -4.59 11.52
N THR A 324 -0.58 -3.90 12.63
CA THR A 324 0.42 -3.52 13.63
C THR A 324 0.00 -4.05 14.98
N VAL A 325 0.97 -4.56 15.75
CA VAL A 325 0.78 -5.08 17.11
C VAL A 325 1.81 -4.43 18.02
N TRP A 326 1.35 -3.80 19.11
CA TRP A 326 2.20 -3.16 20.11
C TRP A 326 2.09 -3.92 21.43
N THR A 327 3.19 -4.54 21.85
CA THR A 327 3.28 -5.34 23.08
C THR A 327 4.76 -5.61 23.39
N THR A 328 5.14 -5.67 24.66
CA THR A 328 6.49 -6.13 25.05
C THR A 328 6.52 -7.64 25.33
N ASN A 329 5.36 -8.29 25.43
CA ASN A 329 5.22 -9.72 25.57
C ASN A 329 5.47 -10.46 24.25
N LEU A 330 6.61 -11.14 24.19
CA LEU A 330 7.04 -11.90 23.01
C LEU A 330 6.05 -13.00 22.61
N GLN A 331 5.37 -13.64 23.58
CA GLN A 331 4.42 -14.71 23.27
C GLN A 331 3.16 -14.15 22.60
N VAL A 332 2.64 -13.01 23.10
CA VAL A 332 1.51 -12.30 22.48
C VAL A 332 1.89 -11.85 21.08
N ALA A 333 3.07 -11.24 20.92
CA ALA A 333 3.59 -10.81 19.63
C ALA A 333 3.59 -11.94 18.59
N HIS A 334 4.15 -13.11 18.92
CA HIS A 334 4.19 -14.25 18.01
C HIS A 334 2.79 -14.83 17.71
N ARG A 335 1.93 -14.99 18.73
CA ARG A 335 0.58 -15.53 18.53
C ARG A 335 -0.27 -14.61 17.67
N MET A 336 -0.24 -13.30 17.94
CA MET A 336 -0.96 -12.30 17.15
C MET A 336 -0.43 -12.25 15.72
N ALA A 337 0.89 -12.19 15.54
CA ALA A 337 1.48 -12.14 14.20
C ALA A 337 1.18 -13.38 13.36
N ALA A 338 1.13 -14.57 13.97
CA ALA A 338 0.81 -15.80 13.26
C ALA A 338 -0.68 -15.93 12.91
N ARG A 339 -1.58 -15.34 13.70
CA ARG A 339 -3.04 -15.54 13.57
C ARG A 339 -3.77 -14.39 12.88
N LEU A 340 -3.15 -13.22 12.77
CA LEU A 340 -3.71 -12.11 11.98
C LEU A 340 -3.65 -12.43 10.49
N HIS A 341 -4.80 -12.32 9.82
CA HIS A 341 -4.95 -12.58 8.39
C HIS A 341 -4.61 -11.33 7.59
N ALA A 342 -3.32 -10.99 7.54
CA ALA A 342 -2.79 -9.91 6.73
C ALA A 342 -1.48 -10.30 6.04
N GLY A 343 -1.16 -9.62 4.94
CA GLY A 343 0.07 -9.86 4.18
C GLY A 343 1.35 -9.45 4.90
N ILE A 344 1.26 -8.44 5.77
CA ILE A 344 2.38 -7.91 6.55
C ILE A 344 1.91 -7.65 7.98
N ILE A 345 2.66 -8.15 8.95
CA ILE A 345 2.49 -7.80 10.35
C ILE A 345 3.75 -7.09 10.83
N TRP A 346 3.57 -5.91 11.39
CA TRP A 346 4.62 -5.25 12.16
C TRP A 346 4.37 -5.40 13.65
N VAL A 347 5.40 -5.78 14.39
CA VAL A 347 5.39 -5.77 15.85
C VAL A 347 6.27 -4.61 16.31
N ASN A 348 5.73 -3.72 17.14
CA ASN A 348 6.42 -2.55 17.72
C ASN A 348 7.06 -1.60 16.69
N CYS A 349 6.51 -1.55 15.47
CA CYS A 349 6.94 -0.63 14.42
C CYS A 349 5.84 -0.44 13.37
N TRP A 350 6.05 0.48 12.42
CA TRP A 350 5.18 0.63 11.26
C TRP A 350 5.96 1.23 10.08
N LEU A 351 5.75 0.66 8.88
CA LEU A 351 6.44 1.05 7.64
C LEU A 351 7.98 0.92 7.74
N LEU A 352 8.46 0.03 8.62
CA LEU A 352 9.85 -0.43 8.59
C LEU A 352 9.93 -1.61 7.62
N ARG A 353 10.63 -1.45 6.49
CA ARG A 353 10.58 -2.40 5.38
C ARG A 353 11.94 -2.66 4.76
N ASP A 354 12.23 -3.94 4.59
CA ASP A 354 13.33 -4.42 3.76
C ASP A 354 12.83 -4.63 2.31
N LEU A 355 13.69 -4.38 1.32
CA LEU A 355 13.36 -4.61 -0.09
C LEU A 355 13.30 -6.10 -0.44
N ARG A 356 13.97 -6.95 0.34
CA ARG A 356 14.02 -8.40 0.16
C ARG A 356 12.74 -9.11 0.57
N THR A 357 11.94 -8.52 1.44
CA THR A 357 10.71 -9.14 1.96
C THR A 357 9.54 -8.96 1.01
N PRO A 358 8.66 -9.96 0.87
CA PRO A 358 7.46 -9.83 0.08
C PRO A 358 6.49 -8.83 0.69
N PHE A 359 5.59 -8.33 -0.14
CA PHE A 359 4.50 -7.44 0.20
C PHE A 359 3.28 -7.84 -0.59
N GLY A 360 2.12 -7.78 0.05
CA GLY A 360 0.86 -7.81 -0.66
C GLY A 360 -0.24 -8.45 0.15
N GLY A 361 -1.47 -8.10 -0.17
CA GLY A 361 -2.63 -8.48 0.63
C GLY A 361 -3.02 -9.94 0.54
N VAL A 362 -3.78 -10.39 1.53
CA VAL A 362 -4.67 -11.56 1.44
C VAL A 362 -6.12 -11.07 1.32
N LYS A 363 -7.07 -12.00 1.12
CA LYS A 363 -8.50 -11.70 0.97
C LYS A 363 -8.75 -10.66 -0.15
N GLN A 364 -9.55 -9.61 0.08
CA GLN A 364 -9.83 -8.58 -0.92
C GLN A 364 -8.72 -7.52 -1.06
N SER A 365 -7.64 -7.60 -0.28
CA SER A 365 -6.52 -6.67 -0.38
C SER A 365 -5.54 -6.99 -1.50
N GLY A 366 -5.65 -8.16 -2.14
CA GLY A 366 -4.81 -8.43 -3.30
C GLY A 366 -4.69 -9.89 -3.69
N ILE A 367 -3.98 -10.11 -4.80
CA ILE A 367 -3.57 -11.41 -5.34
C ILE A 367 -2.11 -11.27 -5.76
N GLY A 368 -1.28 -12.25 -5.39
CA GLY A 368 0.16 -12.21 -5.63
C GLY A 368 0.91 -11.38 -4.59
N ARG A 369 2.19 -11.12 -4.85
CA ARG A 369 3.06 -10.32 -3.99
C ARG A 369 3.96 -9.42 -4.84
N GLU A 370 4.18 -8.20 -4.39
CA GLU A 370 5.27 -7.32 -4.83
C GLU A 370 6.42 -7.34 -3.82
N GLY A 371 7.57 -6.77 -4.18
CA GLY A 371 8.75 -6.78 -3.31
C GLY A 371 9.45 -8.14 -3.22
N GLY A 372 10.71 -8.11 -2.81
CA GLY A 372 11.56 -9.30 -2.72
C GLY A 372 11.66 -10.09 -4.02
N PHE A 373 12.01 -11.36 -3.86
CA PHE A 373 12.10 -12.34 -4.95
C PHE A 373 10.72 -12.80 -5.45
N GLU A 374 9.66 -12.65 -4.66
CA GLU A 374 8.30 -12.96 -5.11
C GLU A 374 7.86 -12.10 -6.30
N ALA A 375 8.27 -10.84 -6.35
CA ALA A 375 8.04 -10.01 -7.53
C ALA A 375 8.76 -10.55 -8.78
N LEU A 376 10.02 -11.01 -8.67
CA LEU A 376 10.74 -11.62 -9.79
C LEU A 376 10.05 -12.91 -10.26
N ARG A 377 9.57 -13.72 -9.32
CA ARG A 377 8.79 -14.95 -9.62
C ARG A 377 7.49 -14.64 -10.34
N PHE A 378 6.83 -13.53 -10.03
CA PHE A 378 5.64 -13.08 -10.74
C PHE A 378 5.95 -12.73 -12.21
N PHE A 379 7.06 -12.03 -12.45
CA PHE A 379 7.49 -11.62 -13.79
C PHE A 379 8.24 -12.70 -14.60
N THR A 380 8.23 -13.96 -14.13
CA THR A 380 8.82 -15.10 -14.84
C THR A 380 7.88 -16.31 -14.92
N GLU A 381 8.06 -17.17 -15.91
CA GLU A 381 7.45 -18.51 -16.00
C GLU A 381 8.48 -19.61 -15.69
N PRO A 382 8.15 -20.56 -14.78
CA PRO A 382 8.99 -21.72 -14.55
C PRO A 382 8.90 -22.70 -15.72
N LYS A 383 10.06 -23.20 -16.17
CA LYS A 383 10.18 -24.25 -17.18
C LYS A 383 11.01 -25.39 -16.62
N ASN A 384 10.37 -26.53 -16.38
CA ASN A 384 11.06 -27.75 -15.97
C ASN A 384 11.72 -28.43 -17.17
N ILE A 385 13.00 -28.81 -17.03
CA ILE A 385 13.74 -29.57 -18.01
C ILE A 385 14.23 -30.86 -17.35
N CYS A 386 13.81 -31.99 -17.89
CA CYS A 386 14.24 -33.32 -17.46
C CYS A 386 15.32 -33.84 -18.41
N ILE A 387 16.46 -34.25 -17.87
CA ILE A 387 17.53 -34.93 -18.59
C ILE A 387 17.61 -36.36 -18.08
N LYS A 388 17.29 -37.31 -18.94
CA LYS A 388 17.53 -38.73 -18.68
C LYS A 388 19.03 -39.02 -18.86
N LEU A 389 19.62 -39.78 -17.92
CA LEU A 389 21.01 -40.23 -17.98
C LEU A 389 21.14 -41.63 -18.60
#